data_AF-A0A258B2K2-F1
#
_entry.id   AF-A0A258B2K2-F1
#
_cell.length_a   1.000
_cell.length_b   1.000
_cell.length_c   1.000
_cell.angle_alpha   90.00
_cell.angle_beta   90.00
_cell.angle_gamma   90.00
#
_symmetry.space_group_name_H-M   'P 1'
#
loop_
_entity.id
_entity.type
_entity.pdbx_description
1 polymer ?
#
loop_
_entity_poly.entity_id
_entity_poly.type
_entity_poly.pdbx_seq_one_letter_code
_entity_poly.pdbx_strand_id
1 'polypeptide(L)'
;MSLPEFPISIAVPACRRFEQLQVTLTRLQACDPPPTEILVHLDGNDTALRALVEGEFPNVRLLHSSVLIGPGGARNRLMREARCSWVAHFDDDSFPADEDFFARARKLIARYPETAVFAATILPVESADSLGLWLQANYFGCGHLMTRVS
;
A
#
# COMPACT_ATOMS: atom_id res chain seq x y z
N MET A 1 22.60 4.54 0.87
CA MET A 1 21.97 3.60 1.83
C MET A 1 21.64 2.32 1.09
N SER A 2 22.00 1.17 1.65
CA SER A 2 21.55 -0.14 1.15
C SER A 2 20.04 -0.28 1.36
N LEU A 3 19.36 -0.95 0.43
CA LEU A 3 17.94 -1.28 0.60
C LEU A 3 17.75 -2.20 1.83
N PRO A 4 16.60 -2.12 2.52
CA PRO A 4 16.30 -3.04 3.61
C PRO A 4 16.24 -4.48 3.10
N GLU A 5 16.53 -5.44 3.99
CA GLU A 5 16.24 -6.85 3.76
C GLU A 5 14.73 -7.01 3.53
N PHE A 6 14.33 -7.49 2.35
CA PHE A 6 12.95 -7.48 1.84
C PHE A 6 12.35 -6.07 1.66
N PRO A 7 12.71 -5.36 0.57
CA PRO A 7 12.12 -4.07 0.25
C PRO A 7 10.63 -4.21 -0.12
N ILE A 8 9.82 -3.23 0.26
CA ILE A 8 8.35 -3.25 0.10
C ILE A 8 7.91 -1.95 -0.58
N SER A 9 7.22 -2.08 -1.71
CA SER A 9 6.50 -0.98 -2.36
C SER A 9 5.09 -0.90 -1.81
N ILE A 10 4.54 0.31 -1.66
CA ILE A 10 3.12 0.50 -1.36
C ILE A 10 2.39 0.93 -2.64
N ALA A 11 1.22 0.35 -2.88
CA ALA A 11 0.34 0.67 -3.99
C ALA A 11 -1.00 1.18 -3.47
N VAL A 12 -1.29 2.47 -3.70
CA VAL A 12 -2.55 3.13 -3.30
C VAL A 12 -3.31 3.62 -4.54
N PRO A 13 -4.40 2.94 -4.95
CA PRO A 13 -5.33 3.52 -5.91
C PRO A 13 -6.19 4.59 -5.22
N ALA A 14 -6.37 5.74 -5.86
CA ALA A 14 -7.17 6.83 -5.31
C ALA A 14 -7.98 7.53 -6.41
N CYS A 15 -9.15 8.05 -6.04
CA CYS A 15 -10.02 8.78 -6.97
C CYS A 15 -10.82 9.84 -6.22
N ARG A 16 -10.57 11.12 -6.52
CA ARG A 16 -11.32 12.31 -6.05
C ARG A 16 -11.36 12.58 -4.54
N ARG A 17 -10.92 11.65 -3.69
CA ARG A 17 -11.00 11.70 -2.23
C ARG A 17 -9.70 12.17 -1.57
N PHE A 18 -9.38 13.46 -1.69
CA PHE A 18 -8.10 13.97 -1.18
C PHE A 18 -7.94 13.84 0.34
N GLU A 19 -8.97 14.18 1.12
CA GLU A 19 -8.89 14.16 2.58
C GLU A 19 -8.58 12.76 3.13
N GLN A 20 -9.24 11.73 2.59
CA GLN A 20 -8.97 10.35 2.97
C GLN A 20 -7.56 9.93 2.55
N LEU A 21 -7.17 10.25 1.31
CA LEU A 21 -5.84 9.95 0.79
C LEU A 21 -4.75 10.60 1.65
N GLN A 22 -4.96 11.85 2.08
CA GLN A 22 -4.02 12.60 2.91
C GLN A 22 -3.80 11.89 4.26
N VAL A 23 -4.88 11.44 4.92
CA VAL A 23 -4.79 10.64 6.16
C VAL A 23 -4.02 9.36 5.92
N THR A 24 -4.38 8.61 4.87
CA THR A 24 -3.73 7.35 4.51
C THR A 24 -2.23 7.54 4.27
N LEU A 25 -1.83 8.50 3.44
CA LEU A 25 -0.42 8.76 3.13
C LEU A 25 0.37 9.20 4.36
N THR A 26 -0.22 10.05 5.22
CA THR A 26 0.39 10.46 6.48
C THR A 26 0.68 9.25 7.38
N ARG A 27 -0.30 8.34 7.53
CA ARG A 27 -0.17 7.13 8.34
C ARG A 27 0.86 6.15 7.77
N LEU A 28 0.92 6.01 6.45
CA LEU A 28 1.92 5.16 5.78
C LEU A 28 3.35 5.72 5.94
N GLN A 29 3.51 7.04 5.91
CA GLN A 29 4.80 7.71 6.13
C GLN A 29 5.25 7.68 7.59
N ALA A 30 4.31 7.59 8.54
CA ALA A 30 4.60 7.49 9.97
C ALA A 30 5.11 6.10 10.41
N CYS A 31 5.04 5.09 9.54
CA CYS A 31 5.52 3.75 9.89
C CYS A 31 7.05 3.72 10.07
N ASP A 32 7.52 3.01 11.09
CA ASP A 32 8.94 2.81 11.40
C ASP A 32 9.25 1.32 11.58
N PRO A 33 10.14 0.73 10.75
CA PRO A 33 10.81 1.31 9.60
C PRO A 33 9.86 1.62 8.43
N PRO A 34 10.16 2.66 7.62
CA PRO A 34 9.29 3.06 6.52
C PRO A 34 9.24 2.00 5.39
N PRO A 35 8.24 2.08 4.50
CA PRO A 35 8.27 1.35 3.24
C PRO A 35 9.45 1.82 2.37
N THR A 36 9.81 1.03 1.37
CA THR A 36 10.87 1.41 0.42
C THR A 36 10.41 2.49 -0.54
N GLU A 37 9.14 2.44 -0.94
CA GLU A 37 8.50 3.48 -1.75
C GLU A 37 6.98 3.44 -1.58
N ILE A 38 6.33 4.57 -1.87
CA ILE A 38 4.88 4.69 -1.93
C ILE A 38 4.51 5.15 -3.33
N LEU A 39 3.66 4.38 -4.01
CA LEU A 39 3.06 4.75 -5.28
C LEU A 39 1.58 5.05 -5.09
N VAL A 40 1.12 6.15 -5.67
CA VAL A 40 -0.30 6.49 -5.76
C VAL A 40 -0.69 6.53 -7.22
N HIS A 41 -1.82 5.92 -7.58
CA HIS A 41 -2.45 6.13 -8.88
C HIS A 41 -3.71 6.95 -8.69
N LEU A 42 -3.72 8.17 -9.22
CA LEU A 42 -4.90 9.01 -9.32
C LEU A 42 -5.67 8.64 -10.58
N ASP A 43 -6.87 8.11 -10.41
CA ASP A 43 -7.70 7.70 -11.54
C ASP A 43 -8.48 8.87 -12.14
N GLY A 44 -8.33 9.08 -13.45
CA GLY A 44 -8.93 10.19 -14.18
C GLY A 44 -8.11 11.49 -14.17
N ASN A 45 -8.60 12.49 -14.89
CA ASN A 45 -7.86 13.71 -15.22
C ASN A 45 -8.07 14.87 -14.23
N ASP A 46 -8.07 14.58 -12.93
CA ASP A 46 -8.20 15.62 -11.91
C ASP A 46 -6.84 16.30 -11.65
N THR A 47 -6.58 17.37 -12.40
CA THR A 47 -5.31 18.12 -12.33
C THR A 47 -5.16 18.89 -11.02
N ALA A 48 -6.24 19.31 -10.38
CA ALA A 48 -6.20 20.02 -9.10
C ALA A 48 -5.82 19.04 -7.99
N LEU A 49 -6.46 17.87 -7.94
CA LEU A 49 -6.09 16.80 -7.01
C LEU A 49 -4.64 16.38 -7.20
N ARG A 50 -4.19 16.24 -8.45
CA ARG A 50 -2.80 15.92 -8.76
C ARG A 50 -1.83 16.94 -8.16
N ALA A 51 -2.07 18.22 -8.40
CA ALA A 51 -1.20 19.29 -7.90
C ALA A 51 -1.17 19.33 -6.36
N LEU A 52 -2.30 19.07 -5.70
CA LEU A 52 -2.36 18.96 -4.24
C LEU A 52 -1.50 17.81 -3.71
N VAL A 53 -1.63 16.61 -4.29
CA VAL A 53 -0.85 15.44 -3.87
C VAL A 53 0.64 15.63 -4.14
N GLU A 54 1.03 16.18 -5.31
CA GLU A 54 2.43 16.49 -5.62
C GLU A 54 3.03 17.52 -4.67
N GLY A 55 2.23 18.50 -4.22
CA GLY A 55 2.65 19.54 -3.28
C GLY A 55 2.82 19.02 -1.84
N GLU A 56 1.85 18.25 -1.34
CA GLU A 56 1.87 17.77 0.05
C GLU A 56 2.74 16.52 0.26
N PHE A 57 2.86 15.67 -0.75
CA PHE A 57 3.56 14.39 -0.66
C PHE A 57 4.65 14.25 -1.75
N PRO A 58 5.69 15.11 -1.76
CA PRO A 58 6.71 15.11 -2.82
C PRO A 58 7.54 13.82 -2.90
N ASN A 59 7.55 13.01 -1.84
CA ASN A 59 8.25 11.73 -1.80
C ASN A 59 7.40 10.55 -2.31
N VAL A 60 6.12 10.77 -2.62
CA VAL A 60 5.23 9.76 -3.19
C VAL A 60 5.39 9.74 -4.71
N ARG A 61 5.54 8.55 -5.29
CA ARG A 61 5.57 8.40 -6.75
C ARG A 61 4.15 8.41 -7.29
N LEU A 62 3.76 9.54 -7.88
CA LEU A 62 2.43 9.72 -8.44
C LEU A 62 2.33 9.20 -9.88
N LEU A 63 1.32 8.39 -10.14
CA LEU A 63 0.86 7.96 -11.45
C LEU A 63 -0.55 8.50 -11.68
N HIS A 64 -0.92 8.73 -12.94
CA HIS A 64 -2.26 9.18 -13.29
C HIS A 64 -2.73 8.63 -14.65
N SER A 65 -4.03 8.53 -14.86
CA SER A 65 -4.67 8.20 -16.15
C SER A 65 -5.54 9.38 -16.59
N SER A 66 -5.62 9.64 -17.90
CA SER A 66 -6.53 10.68 -18.43
C SER A 66 -8.00 10.26 -18.41
N VAL A 67 -8.26 8.97 -18.27
CA VAL A 67 -9.61 8.36 -18.20
C VAL A 67 -9.72 7.50 -16.94
N LEU A 68 -10.95 7.22 -16.53
CA LEU A 68 -11.23 6.28 -15.44
C LEU A 68 -10.92 4.85 -15.90
N ILE A 69 -9.90 4.23 -15.30
CA ILE A 69 -9.56 2.81 -15.53
C ILE A 69 -10.06 1.91 -14.39
N GLY A 70 -10.64 2.52 -13.36
CA GLY A 70 -11.23 1.85 -12.21
C GLY A 70 -10.19 1.27 -11.24
N PRO A 71 -10.66 0.80 -10.07
CA PRO A 71 -9.80 0.31 -8.99
C PRO A 71 -8.94 -0.91 -9.39
N GLY A 72 -9.45 -1.78 -10.27
CA GLY A 72 -8.70 -2.93 -10.79
C GLY A 72 -7.61 -2.52 -11.79
N GLY A 73 -7.92 -1.59 -12.71
CA GLY A 73 -6.93 -1.02 -13.63
C GLY A 73 -5.81 -0.29 -12.90
N ALA A 74 -6.17 0.49 -11.89
CA ALA A 74 -5.25 1.21 -11.01
C ALA A 74 -4.29 0.25 -10.28
N ARG A 75 -4.82 -0.78 -9.60
CA ARG A 75 -4.00 -1.81 -8.92
C ARG A 75 -3.06 -2.53 -9.87
N ASN A 76 -3.55 -2.95 -11.04
CA ASN A 76 -2.71 -3.60 -12.05
C ASN A 76 -1.57 -2.69 -12.54
N ARG A 77 -1.84 -1.40 -12.71
CA ARG A 77 -0.81 -0.43 -13.09
C ARG A 77 0.21 -0.25 -11.98
N LEU A 78 -0.23 -0.03 -10.75
CA LEU A 78 0.65 0.11 -9.59
C LEU A 78 1.54 -1.12 -9.40
N MET A 79 1.00 -2.33 -9.57
CA MET A 79 1.76 -3.58 -9.46
C MET A 79 2.88 -3.68 -10.50
N ARG A 80 2.64 -3.26 -11.75
CA ARG A 80 3.67 -3.25 -12.80
C ARG A 80 4.75 -2.22 -12.53
N GLU A 81 4.36 -1.06 -12.01
CA GLU A 81 5.25 0.10 -11.80
C GLU A 81 6.04 0.03 -10.48
N ALA A 82 5.63 -0.83 -9.54
CA ALA A 82 6.35 -1.07 -8.29
C ALA A 82 7.79 -1.54 -8.56
N ARG A 83 8.76 -1.08 -7.76
CA ARG A 83 10.17 -1.43 -7.91
C ARG A 83 10.57 -2.61 -7.03
N CYS A 84 9.81 -2.89 -5.98
CA CYS A 84 10.12 -3.96 -5.05
C CYS A 84 9.50 -5.30 -5.48
N SER A 85 10.06 -6.40 -4.98
CA SER A 85 9.48 -7.73 -5.15
C SER A 85 8.24 -7.94 -4.29
N TRP A 86 8.06 -7.17 -3.22
CA TRP A 86 6.87 -7.20 -2.38
C TRP A 86 6.07 -5.91 -2.53
N VAL A 87 4.75 -6.04 -2.71
CA VAL A 87 3.84 -4.92 -2.86
C VAL A 87 2.74 -5.00 -1.82
N ALA A 88 2.63 -3.96 -0.99
CA ALA A 88 1.53 -3.74 -0.06
C ALA A 88 0.41 -2.95 -0.73
N HIS A 89 -0.81 -3.45 -0.67
CA HIS A 89 -1.97 -2.76 -1.20
C HIS A 89 -2.83 -2.15 -0.09
N PHE A 90 -3.03 -0.84 -0.18
CA PHE A 90 -3.95 -0.08 0.66
C PHE A 90 -4.88 0.72 -0.26
N ASP A 91 -6.17 0.80 0.08
CA ASP A 91 -7.06 1.82 -0.49
C ASP A 91 -6.74 3.20 0.10
N ASP A 92 -7.21 4.26 -0.55
CA ASP A 92 -7.03 5.65 -0.12
C ASP A 92 -7.72 6.00 1.22
N ASP A 93 -8.45 5.07 1.82
CA ASP A 93 -9.06 5.16 3.15
C ASP A 93 -8.59 4.05 4.12
N SER A 94 -7.48 3.37 3.84
CA SER A 94 -6.94 2.29 4.66
C SER A 94 -5.45 2.46 4.95
N PHE A 95 -5.03 2.14 6.17
CA PHE A 95 -3.64 2.27 6.60
C PHE A 95 -3.33 1.33 7.78
N PRO A 96 -2.04 1.04 8.05
CA PRO A 96 -1.66 0.25 9.22
C PRO A 96 -2.11 0.88 10.55
N ALA A 97 -2.66 0.04 11.43
CA ALA A 97 -2.96 0.43 12.80
C ALA A 97 -1.67 0.71 13.59
N ASP A 98 -0.66 -0.16 13.43
CA ASP A 98 0.63 -0.08 14.11
C ASP A 98 1.73 0.50 13.21
N GLU A 99 2.60 1.34 13.79
CA GLU A 99 3.72 1.96 13.08
C GLU A 99 4.80 0.92 12.69
N ASP A 100 4.91 -0.20 13.40
CA ASP A 100 5.91 -1.24 13.13
C ASP A 100 5.49 -2.27 12.05
N PHE A 101 4.38 -2.00 11.35
CA PHE A 101 3.78 -2.90 10.37
C PHE A 101 4.79 -3.48 9.37
N PHE A 102 5.63 -2.64 8.77
CA PHE A 102 6.60 -3.10 7.77
C PHE A 102 7.78 -3.87 8.38
N ALA A 103 8.15 -3.63 9.65
CA ALA A 103 9.10 -4.49 10.34
C ALA A 103 8.52 -5.91 10.52
N ARG A 104 7.24 -6.00 10.92
CA ARG A 104 6.57 -7.31 11.09
C ARG A 104 6.40 -8.02 9.75
N ALA A 105 6.00 -7.31 8.70
CA ALA A 105 5.89 -7.86 7.36
C ALA A 105 7.21 -8.46 6.86
N ARG A 106 8.34 -7.74 7.02
CA ARG A 106 9.67 -8.24 6.63
C ARG A 106 10.06 -9.50 7.39
N LYS A 107 9.78 -9.57 8.70
CA LYS A 107 10.01 -10.78 9.52
C LYS A 107 9.19 -11.98 9.01
N LEU A 108 7.95 -11.75 8.60
CA LEU A 108 7.08 -12.79 8.05
C LEU A 108 7.58 -13.28 6.69
N ILE A 109 7.96 -12.37 5.78
CA ILE A 109 8.57 -12.72 4.50
C ILE A 109 9.83 -13.57 4.70
N ALA A 110 10.72 -13.13 5.58
CA ALA A 110 11.96 -13.85 5.88
C ALA A 110 11.70 -15.27 6.41
N ARG A 111 10.65 -15.42 7.23
CA ARG A 111 10.27 -16.68 7.85
C ARG A 111 9.54 -17.63 6.89
N TYR A 112 8.80 -17.09 5.92
CA TYR A 112 7.99 -17.86 4.98
C TYR A 112 8.23 -17.39 3.53
N PRO A 113 9.42 -17.66 2.97
CA PRO A 113 9.81 -17.13 1.64
C PRO A 113 8.99 -17.69 0.48
N GLU A 114 8.38 -18.87 0.64
CA GLU A 114 7.52 -19.51 -0.37
C GLU A 114 6.08 -18.96 -0.38
N THR A 115 5.74 -18.07 0.55
CA THR A 115 4.39 -17.50 0.62
C THR A 115 4.18 -16.50 -0.51
N ALA A 116 3.08 -16.62 -1.24
CA ALA A 116 2.74 -15.68 -2.31
C ALA A 116 2.05 -14.41 -1.79
N VAL A 117 1.24 -14.53 -0.73
CA VAL A 117 0.41 -13.45 -0.17
C VAL A 117 0.37 -13.53 1.35
N PHE A 118 0.56 -12.38 2.01
CA PHE A 118 0.19 -12.18 3.41
C PHE A 118 -1.00 -11.22 3.48
N ALA A 119 -2.03 -11.55 4.25
CA ALA A 119 -3.13 -10.63 4.52
C ALA A 119 -3.00 -10.11 5.96
N ALA A 120 -3.15 -8.80 6.15
CA ALA A 120 -3.33 -8.22 7.48
C ALA A 120 -4.78 -8.44 7.93
N THR A 121 -4.99 -8.48 9.25
CA THR A 121 -6.34 -8.41 9.78
C THR A 121 -6.92 -7.01 9.51
N ILE A 122 -8.06 -6.97 8.81
CA ILE A 122 -8.79 -5.72 8.59
C ILE A 122 -9.65 -5.46 9.83
N LEU A 123 -9.31 -4.42 10.58
CA LEU A 123 -10.09 -3.98 11.73
C LEU A 123 -11.10 -2.93 11.27
N PRO A 124 -12.39 -3.01 11.68
CA PRO A 124 -13.22 -1.83 11.73
C PRO A 124 -12.54 -0.78 12.62
N VAL A 125 -12.78 0.51 12.36
CA VAL A 125 -12.21 1.66 13.10
C VAL A 125 -12.34 1.54 14.63
N GLU A 126 -13.17 0.62 15.14
CA GLU A 126 -13.32 0.30 16.56
C GLU A 126 -13.40 -1.23 16.78
N SER A 127 -12.28 -1.95 16.89
CA SER A 127 -12.22 -3.17 17.71
C SER A 127 -10.78 -3.64 17.97
N ALA A 128 -10.64 -4.34 19.10
CA ALA A 128 -9.41 -4.66 19.80
C ALA A 128 -8.42 -5.55 19.03
N ASP A 129 -7.17 -5.44 19.47
CA ASP A 129 -6.00 -6.22 19.06
C ASP A 129 -6.34 -7.67 18.72
N SER A 130 -6.07 -8.05 17.47
CA SER A 130 -6.02 -9.43 17.04
C SER A 130 -4.56 -9.79 16.74
N LEU A 131 -3.88 -10.34 17.72
CA LEU A 131 -2.57 -10.96 17.52
C LEU A 131 -2.77 -12.40 17.04
N GLY A 132 -2.32 -12.71 15.82
CA GLY A 132 -2.34 -14.08 15.29
C GLY A 132 -2.01 -14.16 13.80
N LEU A 133 -1.43 -15.28 13.37
CA LEU A 133 -1.23 -15.63 11.96
C LEU A 133 -2.08 -16.86 11.64
N TRP A 134 -2.91 -16.76 10.61
CA TRP A 134 -3.83 -17.82 10.20
C TRP A 134 -3.62 -18.15 8.72
N LEU A 135 -3.59 -19.43 8.37
CA LEU A 135 -3.67 -19.84 6.98
C LEU A 135 -5.13 -19.75 6.52
N GLN A 136 -5.40 -19.03 5.44
CA GLN A 136 -6.75 -18.83 4.94
C GLN A 136 -6.83 -19.06 3.44
N ALA A 137 -7.91 -19.74 3.00
CA ALA A 137 -8.17 -20.05 1.60
C ALA A 137 -8.99 -18.96 0.88
N ASN A 138 -9.39 -17.90 1.59
CA ASN A 138 -10.18 -16.80 1.06
C ASN A 138 -9.32 -15.53 1.01
N TYR A 139 -9.47 -14.74 -0.05
CA TYR A 139 -8.76 -13.49 -0.25
C TYR A 139 -9.62 -12.31 0.23
N PHE A 140 -9.10 -11.53 1.18
CA PHE A 140 -9.81 -10.40 1.78
C PHE A 140 -9.23 -9.08 1.27
N GLY A 141 -9.73 -8.62 0.12
CA GLY A 141 -9.68 -7.21 -0.30
C GLY A 141 -8.36 -6.44 -0.06
N CYS A 142 -8.44 -5.35 0.70
CA CYS A 142 -7.34 -4.42 0.99
C CYS A 142 -6.51 -4.85 2.22
N GLY A 143 -5.32 -4.25 2.41
CA GLY A 143 -4.45 -4.59 3.54
C GLY A 143 -3.70 -5.91 3.35
N HIS A 144 -3.26 -6.22 2.13
CA HIS A 144 -2.48 -7.41 1.84
C HIS A 144 -1.12 -7.06 1.22
N LEU A 145 -0.18 -7.99 1.34
CA LEU A 145 1.15 -7.98 0.75
C LEU A 145 1.25 -9.11 -0.26
N MET A 146 1.59 -8.82 -1.52
CA MET A 146 1.75 -9.83 -2.57
C MET A 146 3.15 -9.80 -3.16
N THR A 147 3.69 -10.97 -3.47
CA THR A 147 4.95 -11.09 -4.22
C THR A 147 4.74 -10.77 -5.70
N ARG A 148 5.67 -10.04 -6.30
CA ARG A 148 5.74 -9.80 -7.74
C ARG A 148 6.55 -10.92 -8.36
N VAL A 149 5.87 -11.84 -9.04
CA VAL A 149 6.54 -12.80 -9.92
C VAL A 149 6.97 -12.04 -11.18
N SER A 150 8.29 -11.91 -11.38
CA SER A 150 8.89 -11.30 -12.58
C SER A 150 8.69 -12.17 -13.81
#